data_AF-A0A3A9Y4Q8-F1
#
_entry.id   AF-A0A3A9Y4Q8-F1
#
_cell.length_a   1.000
_cell.length_b   1.000
_cell.length_c   1.000
_cell.angle_alpha   90.00
_cell.angle_beta   90.00
_cell.angle_gamma   90.00
#
_symmetry.space_group_name_H-M   'P 1'
#
loop_
_entity.id
_entity.type
_entity.pdbx_description
1 polymer ?
#
loop_
_entity_poly.entity_id
_entity_poly.type
_entity_poly.pdbx_seq_one_letter_code
_entity_poly.pdbx_strand_id
1 'polypeptide(L)'
;MLVNLGNLSCPASQSGLGSVHSADRRRPSRPCSLTGRSEACHHVGKAVWATAGTVGPMTAVEAEALPQLGTLDAVDIRTVWKHEAHTFTPWLLANAEVLGEALGMQLSLSAAEHPVGGFSLDLMGVDEATNETVIIENQLERTDHSHLGQLLTYAGGTDPVNVVWIATSFREEHRSALDWLNNRTDENTRFFGIEISAVRIGTSLPAPLMRLVVQPNDWGKKVKSLAQADATMSSKSLAYQGFWSKFLDVVRGRGLQWTTSVKGLPQNWQSLPSGMSGVSFACTFGRLGLGSEIFFQDPDTAVNDQRFAAARAKLEPSYPALSFEPLAARKGCRIAEYRTGEITDTDDWDEYVEWFIAAQLRLRQAVSDAGGLSALISA
;
A
#
# COMPACT_ATOMS: atom_id res chain seq x y z
N MET A 1 -45.80 22.20 31.13
CA MET A 1 -46.48 23.29 30.40
C MET A 1 -45.98 23.22 28.96
N LEU A 2 -46.89 22.84 28.02
CA LEU A 2 -46.87 23.03 26.55
C LEU A 2 -45.61 22.52 25.79
N VAL A 3 -45.61 21.34 25.16
CA VAL A 3 -46.18 20.97 23.84
C VAL A 3 -45.84 21.95 22.72
N ASN A 4 -45.03 21.52 21.72
CA ASN A 4 -45.36 21.81 20.33
C ASN A 4 -44.80 20.75 19.35
N LEU A 5 -45.71 20.30 18.48
CA LEU A 5 -45.54 19.41 17.33
C LEU A 5 -45.51 20.27 16.05
N GLY A 6 -44.85 19.80 14.99
CA GLY A 6 -45.02 20.33 13.63
C GLY A 6 -43.87 19.89 12.72
N ASN A 7 -43.98 18.76 12.01
CA ASN A 7 -44.51 18.61 10.64
C ASN A 7 -43.87 19.53 9.59
N LEU A 8 -43.36 18.91 8.51
CA LEU A 8 -43.44 19.29 7.08
C LEU A 8 -42.48 18.34 6.29
N SER A 9 -42.95 17.25 5.70
CA SER A 9 -43.66 17.12 4.40
C SER A 9 -42.76 17.23 3.17
N CYS A 10 -42.65 16.10 2.47
CA CYS A 10 -42.22 15.93 1.08
C CYS A 10 -43.16 16.67 0.11
N PRO A 11 -42.71 16.96 -1.13
CA PRO A 11 -43.62 16.76 -2.26
C PRO A 11 -42.97 16.06 -3.45
N ALA A 12 -43.79 15.22 -4.08
CA ALA A 12 -43.55 14.57 -5.36
C ALA A 12 -43.84 15.50 -6.55
N SER A 13 -43.12 15.24 -7.64
CA SER A 13 -43.46 15.39 -9.08
C SER A 13 -44.54 16.37 -9.51
N GLN A 14 -44.21 17.22 -10.49
CA GLN A 14 -45.13 17.51 -11.60
C GLN A 14 -44.38 17.84 -12.90
N SER A 15 -44.95 17.28 -13.96
CA SER A 15 -44.66 17.32 -15.38
C SER A 15 -45.13 18.61 -16.09
N GLY A 16 -44.49 18.95 -17.20
CA GLY A 16 -45.04 19.80 -18.27
C GLY A 16 -43.95 20.16 -19.29
N LEU A 17 -43.85 19.46 -20.44
CA LEU A 17 -44.60 19.61 -21.70
C LEU A 17 -44.17 20.81 -22.58
N GLY A 18 -43.65 20.46 -23.77
CA GLY A 18 -43.68 21.23 -25.01
C GLY A 18 -42.29 21.68 -25.51
N SER A 19 -41.91 21.62 -26.78
CA SER A 19 -42.51 21.14 -28.03
C SER A 19 -41.46 21.39 -29.15
N VAL A 20 -40.96 20.33 -29.82
CA VAL A 20 -41.10 20.04 -31.27
C VAL A 20 -40.17 20.79 -32.25
N HIS A 21 -39.31 20.04 -32.95
CA HIS A 21 -39.19 19.91 -34.44
C HIS A 21 -38.18 18.77 -34.73
N SER A 22 -38.60 17.58 -35.19
CA SER A 22 -38.81 17.15 -36.61
C SER A 22 -37.53 17.29 -37.45
N ALA A 23 -36.93 16.27 -38.09
CA ALA A 23 -37.47 15.24 -38.97
C ALA A 23 -36.54 13.99 -39.00
N ASP A 24 -37.05 12.76 -38.85
CA ASP A 24 -37.48 11.79 -39.89
C ASP A 24 -36.37 11.27 -40.83
N ARG A 25 -36.01 9.97 -40.70
CA ARG A 25 -36.36 8.92 -41.69
C ARG A 25 -35.84 7.52 -41.34
N ARG A 26 -36.82 6.64 -41.07
CA ARG A 26 -37.03 5.26 -41.59
C ARG A 26 -35.98 4.15 -41.36
N ARG A 27 -36.36 3.24 -40.45
CA ARG A 27 -36.19 1.76 -40.42
C ARG A 27 -36.69 1.07 -41.71
N PRO A 28 -36.55 -0.28 -41.95
CA PRO A 28 -36.33 -1.38 -40.98
C PRO A 28 -35.42 -2.59 -41.39
N SER A 29 -35.10 -3.40 -40.36
CA SER A 29 -34.96 -4.88 -40.23
C SER A 29 -35.32 -5.78 -41.45
N ARG A 30 -34.80 -6.99 -41.70
CA ARG A 30 -34.28 -8.13 -40.89
C ARG A 30 -33.75 -9.24 -41.88
N PRO A 31 -33.44 -10.50 -41.50
CA PRO A 31 -32.23 -11.27 -41.91
C PRO A 31 -32.49 -12.38 -42.96
N CYS A 32 -31.45 -13.08 -43.45
CA CYS A 32 -31.62 -14.47 -43.91
C CYS A 32 -30.32 -15.29 -44.00
N SER A 33 -30.51 -16.57 -43.72
CA SER A 33 -29.61 -17.72 -43.72
C SER A 33 -29.69 -18.52 -45.03
N LEU A 34 -28.76 -19.48 -45.19
CA LEU A 34 -28.86 -20.79 -45.88
C LEU A 34 -28.02 -21.01 -47.16
N THR A 35 -27.10 -21.99 -47.02
CA THR A 35 -26.85 -23.17 -47.88
C THR A 35 -26.53 -23.04 -49.37
N GLY A 36 -25.51 -23.80 -49.82
CA GLY A 36 -25.47 -24.33 -51.19
C GLY A 36 -24.08 -24.73 -51.69
N ARG A 37 -23.89 -26.03 -51.99
CA ARG A 37 -22.70 -26.66 -52.62
C ARG A 37 -22.68 -26.46 -54.15
N SER A 38 -21.49 -26.49 -54.77
CA SER A 38 -21.11 -27.24 -56.00
C SER A 38 -19.67 -26.88 -56.40
N GLU A 39 -18.67 -27.76 -56.30
CA GLU A 39 -18.15 -28.67 -57.34
C GLU A 39 -17.52 -28.03 -58.60
N ALA A 40 -16.30 -28.52 -58.88
CA ALA A 40 -15.66 -28.81 -60.19
C ALA A 40 -14.50 -27.93 -60.69
N CYS A 41 -13.29 -28.53 -60.59
CA CYS A 41 -12.20 -28.70 -61.57
C CYS A 41 -11.98 -27.66 -62.69
N HIS A 42 -10.72 -27.18 -62.83
CA HIS A 42 -9.89 -27.48 -64.01
C HIS A 42 -8.42 -27.05 -63.90
N HIS A 43 -7.58 -27.94 -64.46
CA HIS A 43 -6.35 -27.71 -65.23
C HIS A 43 -4.99 -27.41 -64.57
N VAL A 44 -4.24 -28.51 -64.54
CA VAL A 44 -2.79 -28.70 -64.64
C VAL A 44 -2.11 -27.70 -65.60
N GLY A 45 -1.05 -27.06 -65.12
CA GLY A 45 0.00 -26.44 -65.93
C GLY A 45 1.37 -26.88 -65.42
N LYS A 46 2.03 -27.77 -66.17
CA LYS A 46 3.45 -28.11 -66.00
C LYS A 46 4.31 -26.92 -66.42
N ALA A 47 5.26 -26.52 -65.58
CA ALA A 47 6.45 -25.80 -66.00
C ALA A 47 7.66 -26.40 -65.28
N VAL A 48 8.49 -27.10 -66.06
CA VAL A 48 9.84 -27.52 -65.68
C VAL A 48 10.79 -26.48 -66.25
N TRP A 49 11.62 -25.87 -65.39
CA TRP A 49 12.89 -25.27 -65.79
C TRP A 49 13.95 -25.62 -64.75
N ALA A 50 15.04 -26.17 -65.24
CA ALA A 50 16.21 -26.61 -64.50
C ALA A 50 17.01 -25.43 -63.91
N THR A 51 17.75 -25.67 -62.83
CA THR A 51 19.22 -25.67 -62.84
C THR A 51 19.75 -25.97 -61.44
N ALA A 52 20.73 -26.86 -61.38
CA ALA A 52 21.47 -27.20 -60.18
C ALA A 52 22.28 -25.98 -59.70
N GLY A 53 21.93 -25.45 -58.54
CA GLY A 53 22.80 -24.59 -57.74
C GLY A 53 23.38 -25.42 -56.61
N THR A 54 24.70 -25.57 -56.59
CA THR A 54 25.45 -26.23 -55.53
C THR A 54 25.24 -25.45 -54.23
N VAL A 55 24.38 -25.96 -53.34
CA VAL A 55 24.23 -25.44 -51.98
C VAL A 55 25.50 -25.87 -51.23
N GLY A 56 26.37 -24.91 -50.91
CA GLY A 56 27.49 -25.15 -50.01
C GLY A 56 26.99 -25.70 -48.67
N PRO A 57 27.82 -26.43 -47.90
CA PRO A 57 27.35 -27.11 -46.70
C PRO A 57 26.70 -26.08 -45.77
N MET A 58 25.38 -26.19 -45.61
CA MET A 58 24.68 -25.53 -44.51
C MET A 58 25.33 -26.08 -43.25
N THR A 59 26.03 -25.21 -42.53
CA THR A 59 26.44 -25.47 -41.16
C THR A 59 25.23 -26.02 -40.43
N ALA A 60 25.32 -27.27 -39.98
CA ALA A 60 24.29 -27.92 -39.20
C ALA A 60 23.99 -27.01 -38.00
N VAL A 61 22.80 -26.42 -38.00
CA VAL A 61 22.25 -25.82 -36.80
C VAL A 61 22.06 -26.99 -35.85
N GLU A 62 22.86 -27.04 -34.78
CA GLU A 62 22.66 -28.00 -33.71
C GLU A 62 21.20 -27.84 -33.25
N ALA A 63 20.41 -28.89 -33.43
CA ALA A 63 19.04 -28.91 -32.96
C ALA A 63 19.08 -28.91 -31.43
N GLU A 64 18.96 -27.71 -30.82
CA GLU A 64 18.72 -27.61 -29.38
C GLU A 64 17.50 -28.47 -29.05
N ALA A 65 17.69 -29.45 -28.17
CA ALA A 65 16.61 -30.31 -27.71
C ALA A 65 15.53 -29.43 -27.06
N LEU A 66 14.27 -29.61 -27.48
CA LEU A 66 13.15 -28.88 -26.91
C LEU A 66 13.14 -29.03 -25.37
N PRO A 67 12.87 -27.95 -24.61
CA PRO A 67 12.90 -28.00 -23.16
C PRO A 67 11.86 -29.00 -22.63
N GLN A 68 12.27 -29.85 -21.69
CA GLN A 68 11.36 -30.72 -20.98
C GLN A 68 10.62 -29.92 -19.90
N LEU A 69 9.29 -29.97 -19.93
CA LEU A 69 8.42 -29.30 -18.97
C LEU A 69 7.67 -30.34 -18.13
N GLY A 70 7.56 -30.09 -16.83
CA GLY A 70 6.74 -30.90 -15.93
C GLY A 70 5.26 -30.56 -16.02
N THR A 71 4.41 -31.52 -15.69
CA THR A 71 2.96 -31.32 -15.56
C THR A 71 2.60 -30.96 -14.12
N LEU A 72 1.67 -30.02 -13.96
CA LEU A 72 1.11 -29.66 -12.67
C LEU A 72 -0.03 -30.65 -12.33
N ASP A 73 0.19 -31.50 -11.33
CA ASP A 73 -0.77 -32.50 -10.89
C ASP A 73 -1.56 -31.98 -9.67
N ALA A 74 -2.88 -32.14 -9.69
CA ALA A 74 -3.72 -31.86 -8.52
C ALA A 74 -3.51 -32.92 -7.44
N VAL A 75 -3.39 -32.45 -6.19
CA VAL A 75 -3.30 -33.28 -4.98
C VAL A 75 -4.57 -33.07 -4.18
N ASP A 76 -5.14 -34.14 -3.64
CA ASP A 76 -6.26 -34.03 -2.71
C ASP A 76 -5.82 -33.22 -1.48
N ILE A 77 -6.46 -32.06 -1.30
CA ILE A 77 -6.13 -31.09 -0.26
C ILE A 77 -6.22 -31.69 1.15
N ARG A 78 -7.10 -32.68 1.37
CA ARG A 78 -7.26 -33.36 2.67
C ARG A 78 -6.09 -34.28 3.01
N THR A 79 -5.27 -34.64 2.03
CA THR A 79 -4.02 -35.38 2.26
C THR A 79 -2.90 -34.48 2.78
N VAL A 80 -2.99 -33.17 2.51
CA VAL A 80 -2.05 -32.15 2.99
C VAL A 80 -2.53 -31.59 4.34
N TRP A 81 -3.77 -31.09 4.38
CA TRP A 81 -4.41 -30.59 5.60
C TRP A 81 -5.64 -31.43 5.93
N LYS A 82 -5.52 -32.30 6.92
CA LYS A 82 -6.61 -33.22 7.30
C LYS A 82 -7.84 -32.48 7.84
N HIS A 83 -7.61 -31.39 8.60
CA HIS A 83 -8.65 -30.61 9.28
C HIS A 83 -8.39 -29.11 9.16
N GLU A 84 -9.45 -28.30 9.04
CA GLU A 84 -9.35 -26.83 9.00
C GLU A 84 -8.67 -26.30 10.26
N ALA A 85 -9.36 -26.39 11.41
CA ALA A 85 -8.90 -25.84 12.68
C ALA A 85 -7.55 -26.39 13.16
N HIS A 86 -7.26 -27.68 12.93
CA HIS A 86 -6.07 -28.34 13.51
C HIS A 86 -4.86 -28.40 12.59
N THR A 87 -5.04 -28.23 11.27
CA THR A 87 -3.91 -28.35 10.33
C THR A 87 -3.84 -27.21 9.34
N PHE A 88 -4.96 -26.73 8.79
CA PHE A 88 -4.93 -25.64 7.82
C PHE A 88 -4.77 -24.28 8.49
N THR A 89 -5.58 -23.97 9.49
CA THR A 89 -5.53 -22.69 10.22
C THR A 89 -4.16 -22.45 10.87
N PRO A 90 -3.53 -23.41 11.58
CA PRO A 90 -2.19 -23.22 12.13
C PRO A 90 -1.10 -23.12 11.06
N TRP A 91 -1.26 -23.83 9.93
CA TRP A 91 -0.36 -23.71 8.80
C TRP A 91 -0.46 -22.31 8.17
N LEU A 92 -1.67 -21.82 7.94
CA LEU A 92 -1.90 -20.50 7.35
C LEU A 92 -1.40 -19.38 8.27
N LEU A 93 -1.60 -19.51 9.59
CA LEU A 93 -1.02 -18.60 10.59
C LEU A 93 0.50 -18.53 10.49
N ALA A 94 1.17 -19.66 10.29
CA ALA A 94 2.62 -19.75 10.20
C ALA A 94 3.19 -19.42 8.81
N ASN A 95 2.34 -19.33 7.77
CA ASN A 95 2.71 -19.12 6.37
C ASN A 95 1.83 -18.01 5.74
N ALA A 96 1.64 -16.91 6.48
CA ALA A 96 0.78 -15.80 6.09
C ALA A 96 1.21 -15.16 4.76
N GLU A 97 2.50 -15.25 4.42
CA GLU A 97 3.09 -14.77 3.18
C GLU A 97 2.45 -15.41 1.94
N VAL A 98 2.02 -16.68 1.99
CA VAL A 98 1.38 -17.35 0.85
C VAL A 98 0.05 -16.67 0.49
N LEU A 99 -0.71 -16.28 1.50
CA LEU A 99 -1.95 -15.51 1.30
C LEU A 99 -1.65 -14.05 0.94
N GLY A 100 -0.63 -13.45 1.57
CA GLY A 100 -0.16 -12.10 1.27
C GLY A 100 0.22 -11.93 -0.19
N GLU A 101 0.93 -12.90 -0.78
CA GLU A 101 1.28 -12.91 -2.21
C GLU A 101 0.03 -12.96 -3.11
N ALA A 102 -0.95 -13.81 -2.77
CA ALA A 102 -2.18 -13.93 -3.55
C ALA A 102 -3.04 -12.65 -3.50
N LEU A 103 -3.00 -11.92 -2.38
CA LEU A 103 -3.75 -10.68 -2.18
C LEU A 103 -2.97 -9.42 -2.58
N GLY A 104 -1.64 -9.48 -2.65
CA GLY A 104 -0.78 -8.31 -2.77
C GLY A 104 -0.72 -7.47 -1.49
N MET A 105 -0.68 -8.11 -0.32
CA MET A 105 -0.65 -7.50 1.02
C MET A 105 0.54 -8.03 1.84
N GLN A 106 1.04 -7.26 2.82
CA GLN A 106 2.06 -7.73 3.77
C GLN A 106 1.40 -8.21 5.05
N LEU A 107 0.93 -9.45 5.06
CA LEU A 107 0.08 -9.95 6.15
C LEU A 107 0.87 -10.36 7.40
N SER A 108 0.40 -9.88 8.55
CA SER A 108 0.85 -10.27 9.88
C SER A 108 -0.35 -10.78 10.67
N LEU A 109 -0.43 -12.11 10.83
CA LEU A 109 -1.56 -12.80 11.47
C LEU A 109 -1.24 -13.02 12.95
N SER A 110 -2.14 -12.59 13.84
CA SER A 110 -1.86 -12.47 15.27
C SER A 110 -2.67 -13.40 16.16
N ALA A 111 -3.80 -13.92 15.66
CA ALA A 111 -4.65 -14.84 16.41
C ALA A 111 -5.21 -15.94 15.50
N ALA A 112 -5.10 -17.20 15.94
CA ALA A 112 -6.02 -18.27 15.56
C ALA A 112 -7.12 -18.36 16.62
N GLU A 113 -8.36 -18.59 16.22
CA GLU A 113 -9.52 -18.73 17.11
C GLU A 113 -9.85 -17.48 17.96
N HIS A 114 -9.93 -16.30 17.33
CA HIS A 114 -10.25 -15.06 18.05
C HIS A 114 -11.74 -15.07 18.49
N PRO A 115 -12.07 -14.97 19.78
CA PRO A 115 -13.46 -14.99 20.23
C PRO A 115 -14.20 -13.72 19.79
N VAL A 116 -15.36 -13.89 19.16
CA VAL A 116 -16.30 -12.81 18.80
C VAL A 116 -17.66 -13.17 19.37
N GLY A 117 -17.94 -12.67 20.58
CA GLY A 117 -19.13 -13.06 21.34
C GLY A 117 -19.09 -14.56 21.71
N GLY A 118 -20.04 -15.35 21.21
CA GLY A 118 -20.12 -16.80 21.43
C GLY A 118 -19.47 -17.65 20.33
N PHE A 119 -18.84 -17.03 19.34
CA PHE A 119 -18.23 -17.68 18.17
C PHE A 119 -16.72 -17.42 18.11
N SER A 120 -16.01 -18.11 17.23
CA SER A 120 -14.56 -18.04 17.07
C SER A 120 -14.22 -17.74 15.61
N LEU A 121 -13.59 -16.60 15.36
CA LEU A 121 -13.05 -16.25 14.06
C LEU A 121 -11.77 -17.05 13.81
N ASP A 122 -11.65 -17.66 12.63
CA ASP A 122 -10.51 -18.53 12.30
C ASP A 122 -9.18 -17.80 12.44
N LEU A 123 -8.99 -16.68 11.72
CA LEU A 123 -7.78 -15.85 11.84
C LEU A 123 -8.09 -14.35 11.79
N MET A 124 -7.30 -13.59 12.54
CA MET A 124 -7.25 -12.13 12.50
C MET A 124 -5.80 -11.63 12.38
N GLY A 125 -5.62 -10.50 11.72
CA GLY A 125 -4.32 -9.87 11.56
C GLY A 125 -4.41 -8.46 11.01
N VAL A 126 -3.28 -8.00 10.46
CA VAL A 126 -3.14 -6.70 9.81
C VAL A 126 -2.33 -6.83 8.53
N ASP A 127 -2.56 -5.94 7.57
CA ASP A 127 -1.59 -5.63 6.52
C ASP A 127 -0.56 -4.64 7.09
N GLU A 128 0.70 -5.03 7.24
CA GLU A 128 1.75 -4.22 7.84
C GLU A 128 2.07 -2.97 7.01
N ALA A 129 1.80 -3.00 5.70
CA ALA A 129 2.07 -1.86 4.83
C ALA A 129 1.07 -0.71 5.06
N THR A 130 -0.19 -1.03 5.35
CA THR A 130 -1.27 -0.04 5.51
C THR A 130 -1.79 0.08 6.94
N ASN A 131 -1.42 -0.86 7.81
CA ASN A 131 -1.96 -1.07 9.15
C ASN A 131 -3.49 -1.29 9.15
N GLU A 132 -4.06 -1.76 8.04
CA GLU A 132 -5.48 -2.10 7.90
C GLU A 132 -5.75 -3.50 8.47
N THR A 133 -6.88 -3.66 9.16
CA THR A 133 -7.29 -4.94 9.76
C THR A 133 -7.70 -5.96 8.71
N VAL A 134 -7.40 -7.23 8.99
CA VAL A 134 -7.73 -8.37 8.13
C VAL A 134 -8.38 -9.45 8.98
N ILE A 135 -9.51 -9.97 8.52
CA ILE A 135 -10.10 -11.21 9.05
C ILE A 135 -10.14 -12.26 7.95
N ILE A 136 -9.98 -13.53 8.33
CA ILE A 136 -9.97 -14.64 7.40
C ILE A 136 -10.90 -15.73 7.95
N GLU A 137 -11.80 -16.21 7.09
CA GLU A 137 -12.59 -17.43 7.27
C GLU A 137 -12.04 -18.49 6.31
N ASN A 138 -11.72 -19.69 6.82
CA ASN A 138 -11.14 -20.74 6.00
C ASN A 138 -11.99 -22.02 5.97
N GLN A 139 -12.20 -22.56 4.77
CA GLN A 139 -12.98 -23.77 4.52
C GLN A 139 -12.24 -24.71 3.55
N LEU A 140 -11.96 -25.95 3.92
CA LEU A 140 -11.37 -27.00 3.07
C LEU A 140 -12.43 -27.77 2.27
N GLU A 141 -13.54 -27.11 1.97
CA GLU A 141 -14.70 -27.61 1.23
C GLU A 141 -15.21 -26.54 0.27
N ARG A 142 -16.25 -26.88 -0.49
CA ARG A 142 -16.96 -25.91 -1.32
C ARG A 142 -17.78 -24.99 -0.43
N THR A 143 -17.68 -23.68 -0.68
CA THR A 143 -18.43 -22.64 0.04
C THR A 143 -19.91 -23.00 0.29
N ASP A 144 -20.39 -22.66 1.48
CA ASP A 144 -21.78 -22.80 1.92
C ASP A 144 -22.32 -21.54 2.61
N HIS A 145 -23.62 -21.51 2.88
CA HIS A 145 -24.28 -20.37 3.52
C HIS A 145 -23.90 -20.19 5.00
N SER A 146 -23.45 -21.26 5.68
CA SER A 146 -23.07 -21.19 7.09
C SER A 146 -21.81 -20.33 7.25
N HIS A 147 -20.78 -20.64 6.46
CA HIS A 147 -19.52 -19.88 6.47
C HIS A 147 -19.71 -18.47 5.94
N LEU A 148 -20.57 -18.25 4.93
CA LEU A 148 -20.92 -16.88 4.51
C LEU A 148 -21.58 -16.08 5.64
N GLY A 149 -22.51 -16.70 6.38
CA GLY A 149 -23.15 -16.06 7.52
C GLY A 149 -22.16 -15.75 8.65
N GLN A 150 -21.22 -16.65 8.93
CA GLN A 150 -20.14 -16.46 9.89
C GLN A 150 -19.24 -15.29 9.48
N LEU A 151 -18.73 -15.30 8.24
CA LEU A 151 -17.91 -14.23 7.67
C LEU A 151 -18.54 -12.84 7.86
N LEU A 152 -19.83 -12.70 7.54
CA LEU A 152 -20.57 -11.45 7.69
C LEU A 152 -20.78 -11.06 9.16
N THR A 153 -21.04 -12.05 10.03
CA THR A 153 -21.21 -11.82 11.47
C THR A 153 -19.90 -11.34 12.10
N TYR A 154 -18.77 -11.94 11.71
CA TYR A 154 -17.44 -11.54 12.17
C TYR A 154 -17.07 -10.16 11.66
N ALA A 155 -17.33 -9.86 10.38
CA ALA A 155 -17.13 -8.52 9.84
C ALA A 155 -17.93 -7.47 10.63
N GLY A 156 -19.21 -7.72 10.90
CA GLY A 156 -20.04 -6.81 11.69
C GLY A 156 -19.62 -6.66 13.16
N GLY A 157 -18.94 -7.67 13.72
CA GLY A 157 -18.46 -7.65 15.11
C GLY A 157 -17.05 -7.08 15.32
N THR A 158 -16.23 -7.05 14.27
CA THR A 158 -14.80 -6.67 14.35
C THR A 158 -14.43 -5.44 13.49
N ASP A 159 -15.37 -4.95 12.66
CA ASP A 159 -15.20 -3.80 11.76
C ASP A 159 -13.88 -3.85 10.94
N PRO A 160 -13.60 -4.96 10.23
CA PRO A 160 -12.34 -5.13 9.53
C PRO A 160 -12.34 -4.42 8.18
N VAL A 161 -11.16 -3.97 7.75
CA VAL A 161 -11.01 -3.36 6.42
C VAL A 161 -10.98 -4.41 5.32
N ASN A 162 -10.32 -5.55 5.57
CA ASN A 162 -10.19 -6.64 4.62
C ASN A 162 -10.84 -7.91 5.18
N VAL A 163 -11.79 -8.46 4.44
CA VAL A 163 -12.55 -9.68 4.79
C VAL A 163 -12.22 -10.75 3.75
N VAL A 164 -11.55 -11.81 4.16
CA VAL A 164 -11.06 -12.86 3.26
C VAL A 164 -11.79 -14.16 3.51
N TRP A 165 -12.37 -14.75 2.47
CA TRP A 165 -12.92 -16.11 2.53
C TRP A 165 -12.08 -17.05 1.66
N ILE A 166 -11.53 -18.09 2.28
CA ILE A 166 -10.74 -19.12 1.61
C ILE A 166 -11.56 -20.40 1.52
N ALA A 167 -11.71 -20.95 0.32
CA ALA A 167 -12.43 -22.20 0.09
C ALA A 167 -11.75 -23.07 -0.97
N THR A 168 -12.07 -24.37 -1.07
CA THR A 168 -11.57 -25.18 -2.20
C THR A 168 -12.22 -24.82 -3.52
N SER A 169 -13.47 -24.34 -3.47
CA SER A 169 -14.20 -23.83 -4.62
C SER A 169 -15.35 -22.91 -4.18
N PHE A 170 -15.60 -21.88 -4.97
CA PHE A 170 -16.72 -20.98 -4.74
C PHE A 170 -17.96 -21.40 -5.54
N ARG A 171 -19.13 -21.30 -4.91
CA ARG A 171 -20.41 -21.27 -5.63
C ARG A 171 -20.54 -19.93 -6.34
N GLU A 172 -21.17 -19.93 -7.51
CA GLU A 172 -21.33 -18.70 -8.30
C GLU A 172 -22.17 -17.66 -7.53
N GLU A 173 -23.16 -18.13 -6.77
CA GLU A 173 -24.01 -17.30 -5.92
C GLU A 173 -23.20 -16.63 -4.81
N HIS A 174 -22.20 -17.30 -4.24
CA HIS A 174 -21.33 -16.71 -3.22
C HIS A 174 -20.32 -15.73 -3.82
N ARG A 175 -19.76 -16.00 -5.01
CA ARG A 175 -18.94 -15.01 -5.73
C ARG A 175 -19.74 -13.75 -6.01
N SER A 176 -20.93 -13.93 -6.58
CA SER A 176 -21.88 -12.84 -6.86
C SER A 176 -22.26 -12.07 -5.59
N ALA A 177 -22.42 -12.74 -4.45
CA ALA A 177 -22.70 -12.07 -3.18
C ALA A 177 -21.53 -11.21 -2.70
N LEU A 178 -20.30 -11.73 -2.73
CA LEU A 178 -19.09 -10.97 -2.38
C LEU A 178 -18.86 -9.80 -3.34
N ASP A 179 -19.07 -9.99 -4.64
CA ASP A 179 -19.01 -8.92 -5.63
C ASP A 179 -20.08 -7.85 -5.38
N TRP A 180 -21.31 -8.26 -5.06
CA TRP A 180 -22.37 -7.33 -4.69
C TRP A 180 -22.01 -6.52 -3.44
N LEU A 181 -21.41 -7.14 -2.43
CA LEU A 181 -20.92 -6.47 -1.22
C LEU A 181 -19.84 -5.44 -1.57
N ASN A 182 -18.82 -5.81 -2.34
CA ASN A 182 -17.77 -4.87 -2.79
C ASN A 182 -18.31 -3.67 -3.59
N ASN A 183 -19.49 -3.79 -4.21
CA ASN A 183 -20.15 -2.70 -4.92
C ASN A 183 -21.06 -1.84 -4.03
N ARG A 184 -21.32 -2.26 -2.79
CA ARG A 184 -22.26 -1.63 -1.85
C ARG A 184 -21.63 -1.17 -0.54
N THR A 185 -20.42 -1.62 -0.23
CA THR A 185 -19.59 -1.08 0.84
C THR A 185 -18.72 0.07 0.35
N ASP A 186 -18.07 0.77 1.28
CA ASP A 186 -17.09 1.80 0.96
C ASP A 186 -15.67 1.20 0.80
N GLU A 187 -14.67 2.07 0.57
CA GLU A 187 -13.28 1.65 0.36
C GLU A 187 -12.61 1.02 1.61
N ASN A 188 -13.26 1.15 2.78
CA ASN A 188 -12.81 0.64 4.06
C ASN A 188 -13.47 -0.70 4.41
N THR A 189 -14.21 -1.33 3.50
CA THR A 189 -14.64 -2.73 3.68
C THR A 189 -14.54 -3.46 2.36
N ARG A 190 -13.62 -4.42 2.31
CA ARG A 190 -13.21 -5.10 1.08
C ARG A 190 -13.31 -6.60 1.26
N PHE A 191 -14.08 -7.25 0.41
CA PHE A 191 -14.26 -8.69 0.41
C PHE A 191 -13.38 -9.37 -0.64
N PHE A 192 -12.72 -10.44 -0.22
CA PHE A 192 -11.86 -11.26 -1.06
C PHE A 192 -12.31 -12.71 -1.01
N GLY A 193 -12.27 -13.38 -2.15
CA GLY A 193 -12.48 -14.82 -2.26
C GLY A 193 -11.21 -15.48 -2.80
N ILE A 194 -10.71 -16.49 -2.10
CA ILE A 194 -9.53 -17.27 -2.51
C ILE A 194 -9.92 -18.73 -2.68
N GLU A 195 -9.62 -19.29 -3.85
CA GLU A 195 -9.66 -20.74 -4.05
C GLU A 195 -8.31 -21.36 -3.71
N ILE A 196 -8.27 -22.22 -2.69
CA ILE A 196 -7.08 -22.98 -2.29
C ILE A 196 -7.10 -24.38 -2.91
N SER A 197 -5.96 -24.79 -3.45
CA SER A 197 -5.72 -26.16 -3.92
C SER A 197 -4.30 -26.60 -3.54
N ALA A 198 -4.06 -27.91 -3.56
CA ALA A 198 -2.73 -28.47 -3.44
C ALA A 198 -2.30 -29.06 -4.79
N VAL A 199 -1.09 -28.77 -5.22
CA VAL A 199 -0.56 -29.21 -6.53
C VAL A 199 0.89 -29.69 -6.39
N ARG A 200 1.38 -30.49 -7.32
CA ARG A 200 2.80 -30.90 -7.35
C ARG A 200 3.31 -31.07 -8.78
N ILE A 201 4.63 -31.09 -8.94
CA ILE A 201 5.27 -31.42 -10.21
C ILE A 201 6.12 -32.68 -10.01
N GLY A 202 5.76 -33.76 -10.70
CA GLY A 202 6.44 -35.05 -10.56
C GLY A 202 6.40 -35.57 -9.12
N THR A 203 7.58 -35.73 -8.51
CA THR A 203 7.74 -36.25 -7.13
C THR A 203 8.06 -35.15 -6.10
N SER A 204 7.80 -33.87 -6.43
CA SER A 204 7.99 -32.77 -5.48
C SER A 204 7.07 -32.88 -4.26
N LEU A 205 7.39 -32.13 -3.21
CA LEU A 205 6.42 -31.87 -2.15
C LEU A 205 5.18 -31.16 -2.74
N PRO A 206 3.98 -31.39 -2.18
CA PRO A 206 2.79 -30.62 -2.53
C PRO A 206 2.99 -29.14 -2.20
N ALA A 207 2.62 -28.27 -3.13
CA ALA A 207 2.62 -26.83 -3.00
C ALA A 207 1.18 -26.30 -2.87
N PRO A 208 0.93 -25.31 -2.01
CA PRO A 208 -0.33 -24.57 -2.00
C PRO A 208 -0.45 -23.75 -3.28
N LEU A 209 -1.63 -23.73 -3.88
CA LEU A 209 -1.98 -22.85 -4.99
C LEU A 209 -3.24 -22.07 -4.61
N MET A 210 -3.06 -20.78 -4.37
CA MET A 210 -4.14 -19.83 -4.06
C MET A 210 -4.51 -19.04 -5.31
N ARG A 211 -5.79 -19.04 -5.66
CA ARG A 211 -6.33 -18.25 -6.77
C ARG A 211 -7.31 -17.22 -6.24
N LEU A 212 -7.00 -15.95 -6.46
CA LEU A 212 -7.92 -14.85 -6.20
C LEU A 212 -9.09 -14.89 -7.17
N VAL A 213 -10.27 -15.15 -6.64
CA VAL A 213 -11.51 -15.38 -7.39
C VAL A 213 -12.54 -14.28 -7.24
N VAL A 214 -12.46 -13.49 -6.16
CA VAL A 214 -13.23 -12.28 -5.92
C VAL A 214 -12.31 -11.23 -5.29
N GLN A 215 -12.37 -9.99 -5.78
CA GLN A 215 -11.61 -8.86 -5.26
C GLN A 215 -12.39 -7.55 -5.51
N PRO A 216 -12.11 -6.46 -4.79
CA PRO A 216 -12.67 -5.14 -5.11
C PRO A 216 -12.26 -4.64 -6.50
N ASN A 217 -13.13 -3.90 -7.18
CA ASN A 217 -12.96 -3.50 -8.58
C ASN A 217 -11.64 -2.74 -8.87
N ASP A 218 -11.16 -1.90 -7.95
CA ASP A 218 -9.93 -1.11 -8.13
C ASP A 218 -8.69 -1.72 -7.45
N TRP A 219 -8.81 -2.93 -6.89
CA TRP A 219 -7.74 -3.57 -6.12
C TRP A 219 -6.46 -3.75 -6.93
N GLY A 220 -6.57 -4.25 -8.18
CA GLY A 220 -5.41 -4.45 -9.04
C GLY A 220 -4.64 -3.16 -9.39
N LYS A 221 -5.28 -1.99 -9.37
CA LYS A 221 -4.59 -0.69 -9.52
C LYS A 221 -3.94 -0.28 -8.19
N LYS A 222 -4.63 -0.49 -7.07
CA LYS A 222 -4.15 -0.18 -5.72
C LYS A 222 -2.89 -1.00 -5.37
N VAL A 223 -2.89 -2.31 -5.60
CA VAL A 223 -1.70 -3.18 -5.38
C VAL A 223 -0.50 -2.70 -6.18
N LYS A 224 -0.69 -2.32 -7.46
CA LYS A 224 0.41 -1.79 -8.27
C LYS A 224 0.93 -0.46 -7.73
N SER A 225 0.06 0.42 -7.26
CA SER A 225 0.47 1.69 -6.65
C SER A 225 1.18 1.50 -5.32
N LEU A 226 0.74 0.54 -4.49
CA LEU A 226 1.37 0.20 -3.21
C LEU A 226 2.75 -0.43 -3.44
N ALA A 227 2.89 -1.38 -4.36
CA ALA A 227 4.18 -1.97 -4.70
C ALA A 227 5.18 -0.93 -5.24
N GLN A 228 4.70 0.05 -6.02
CA GLN A 228 5.53 1.18 -6.46
C GLN A 228 5.91 2.11 -5.31
N ALA A 229 4.98 2.36 -4.38
CA ALA A 229 5.23 3.16 -3.18
C ALA A 229 6.24 2.47 -2.25
N ASP A 230 6.11 1.17 -1.99
CA ASP A 230 7.04 0.38 -1.16
C ASP A 230 8.44 0.33 -1.76
N ALA A 231 8.54 0.09 -3.07
CA ALA A 231 9.84 0.14 -3.76
C ALA A 231 10.48 1.55 -3.67
N THR A 232 9.68 2.60 -3.75
CA THR A 232 10.12 3.99 -3.60
C THR A 232 10.49 4.32 -2.14
N MET A 233 9.77 3.78 -1.16
CA MET A 233 10.06 3.97 0.26
C MET A 233 11.33 3.22 0.67
N SER A 234 11.52 2.00 0.17
CA SER A 234 12.75 1.22 0.38
C SER A 234 13.98 1.92 -0.21
N SER A 235 13.87 2.49 -1.42
CA SER A 235 14.96 3.27 -2.01
C SER A 235 15.21 4.60 -1.28
N LYS A 236 14.17 5.33 -0.88
CA LYS A 236 14.32 6.55 -0.05
C LYS A 236 14.88 6.25 1.34
N SER A 237 14.49 5.15 1.96
CA SER A 237 14.98 4.67 3.26
C SER A 237 16.50 4.45 3.24
N LEU A 238 17.01 3.77 2.22
CA LEU A 238 18.45 3.60 1.99
C LEU A 238 19.15 4.94 1.70
N ALA A 239 18.50 5.80 0.91
CA ALA A 239 19.02 7.14 0.61
C ALA A 239 19.17 7.99 1.88
N TYR A 240 18.17 7.99 2.79
CA TYR A 240 18.28 8.65 4.09
C TYR A 240 19.43 8.12 4.92
N GLN A 241 19.57 6.79 5.01
CA GLN A 241 20.65 6.18 5.77
C GLN A 241 22.03 6.62 5.24
N GLY A 242 22.20 6.64 3.91
CA GLY A 242 23.42 7.10 3.26
C GLY A 242 23.70 8.58 3.50
N PHE A 243 22.69 9.43 3.29
CA PHE A 243 22.81 10.87 3.48
C PHE A 243 23.17 11.23 4.92
N TRP A 244 22.46 10.68 5.91
CA TRP A 244 22.74 10.98 7.31
C TRP A 244 24.11 10.48 7.76
N SER A 245 24.57 9.35 7.23
CA SER A 245 25.94 8.89 7.50
C SER A 245 26.96 9.91 6.99
N LYS A 246 26.79 10.41 5.76
CA LYS A 246 27.63 11.47 5.18
C LYS A 246 27.58 12.77 6.00
N PHE A 247 26.39 13.21 6.42
CA PHE A 247 26.22 14.39 7.26
C PHE A 247 26.95 14.25 8.61
N LEU A 248 26.78 13.11 9.30
CA LEU A 248 27.42 12.85 10.60
C LEU A 248 28.96 12.77 10.48
N ASP A 249 29.47 12.28 9.34
CA ASP A 249 30.90 12.27 9.06
C ASP A 249 31.47 13.70 8.94
N VAL A 250 30.75 14.61 8.27
CA VAL A 250 31.15 16.03 8.17
C VAL A 250 31.06 16.74 9.51
N VAL A 251 29.99 16.51 10.29
CA VAL A 251 29.84 17.05 11.66
C VAL A 251 31.05 16.66 12.52
N ARG A 252 31.44 15.38 12.49
CA ARG A 252 32.60 14.86 13.23
C ARG A 252 33.92 15.40 12.68
N GLY A 253 34.09 15.42 11.36
CA GLY A 253 35.31 15.91 10.70
C GLY A 253 35.59 17.39 10.99
N ARG A 254 34.53 18.19 11.22
CA ARG A 254 34.62 19.59 11.65
C ARG A 254 34.75 19.78 13.16
N GLY A 255 34.75 18.69 13.95
CA GLY A 255 34.81 18.76 15.41
C GLY A 255 33.56 19.36 16.06
N LEU A 256 32.43 19.36 15.36
CA LEU A 256 31.16 19.91 15.86
C LEU A 256 30.55 18.93 16.86
N GLN A 257 30.55 19.30 18.15
CA GLN A 257 30.09 18.46 19.26
C GLN A 257 28.55 18.42 19.38
N TRP A 258 27.83 18.27 18.26
CA TRP A 258 26.37 18.32 18.24
C TRP A 258 25.71 16.98 18.57
N THR A 259 26.41 15.87 18.33
CA THR A 259 25.90 14.52 18.56
C THR A 259 27.07 13.54 18.68
N THR A 260 26.85 12.43 19.39
CA THR A 260 27.76 11.28 19.42
C THR A 260 27.35 10.19 18.43
N SER A 261 26.22 10.37 17.73
CA SER A 261 25.76 9.40 16.73
C SER A 261 26.74 9.33 15.56
N VAL A 262 27.06 8.11 15.16
CA VAL A 262 27.94 7.81 14.01
C VAL A 262 27.21 7.09 12.89
N LYS A 263 25.96 6.66 13.12
CA LYS A 263 25.18 5.87 12.18
C LYS A 263 23.98 6.69 11.72
N GLY A 264 23.89 6.92 10.41
CA GLY A 264 22.67 7.43 9.79
C GLY A 264 21.55 6.40 9.93
N LEU A 265 20.33 6.87 10.22
CA LEU A 265 19.15 6.02 10.32
C LEU A 265 18.30 6.13 9.04
N PRO A 266 17.54 5.08 8.68
CA PRO A 266 16.67 5.07 7.50
C PRO A 266 15.37 5.87 7.70
N GLN A 267 15.49 7.14 8.10
CA GLN A 267 14.35 8.00 8.45
C GLN A 267 14.57 9.42 7.92
N ASN A 268 13.51 10.20 7.73
CA ASN A 268 13.63 11.53 7.10
C ASN A 268 14.08 12.65 8.05
N TRP A 269 14.59 12.33 9.24
CA TRP A 269 15.14 13.31 10.18
C TRP A 269 16.39 12.80 10.89
N GLN A 270 17.27 13.72 11.26
CA GLN A 270 18.40 13.48 12.14
C GLN A 270 18.28 14.38 13.36
N SER A 271 18.02 13.79 14.52
CA SER A 271 18.00 14.51 15.80
C SER A 271 19.42 14.85 16.24
N LEU A 272 19.58 16.05 16.78
CA LEU A 272 20.80 16.62 17.34
C LEU A 272 20.48 17.05 18.78
N PRO A 273 21.00 16.34 19.80
CA PRO A 273 20.71 16.64 21.20
C PRO A 273 20.95 18.11 21.56
N SER A 274 20.01 18.68 22.31
CA SER A 274 20.11 20.04 22.84
C SER A 274 20.75 20.08 24.24
N GLY A 275 20.79 18.94 24.93
CA GLY A 275 21.13 18.82 26.36
C GLY A 275 19.98 19.15 27.31
N MET A 276 18.78 19.46 26.79
CA MET A 276 17.60 19.83 27.56
C MET A 276 16.43 18.89 27.26
N SER A 277 15.72 18.45 28.31
CA SER A 277 14.53 17.59 28.14
C SER A 277 13.42 18.32 27.39
N GLY A 278 12.74 17.62 26.48
CA GLY A 278 11.62 18.16 25.71
C GLY A 278 11.99 19.21 24.66
N VAL A 279 13.28 19.43 24.39
CA VAL A 279 13.78 20.34 23.35
C VAL A 279 14.88 19.65 22.56
N SER A 280 14.85 19.70 21.24
CA SER A 280 15.93 19.15 20.40
C SER A 280 16.21 20.03 19.19
N PHE A 281 17.43 19.97 18.68
CA PHE A 281 17.69 20.42 17.32
C PHE A 281 17.47 19.24 16.37
N ALA A 282 17.08 19.50 15.13
CA ALA A 282 17.01 18.46 14.12
C ALA A 282 17.28 19.00 12.71
N CYS A 283 17.75 18.11 11.84
CA CYS A 283 17.78 18.30 10.40
C CYS A 283 16.73 17.36 9.77
N THR A 284 15.91 17.83 8.84
CA THR A 284 14.80 17.06 8.28
C THR A 284 14.73 17.17 6.77
N PHE A 285 14.20 16.13 6.11
CA PHE A 285 13.62 16.21 4.78
C PHE A 285 12.11 16.12 4.94
N GLY A 286 11.41 17.18 4.58
CA GLY A 286 9.96 17.28 4.67
C GLY A 286 9.35 17.75 3.37
N ARG A 287 8.04 18.00 3.38
CA ARG A 287 7.29 18.48 2.19
C ARG A 287 7.81 19.82 1.63
N LEU A 288 8.45 20.64 2.47
CA LEU A 288 9.01 21.93 2.07
C LEU A 288 10.50 21.82 1.65
N GLY A 289 11.03 20.60 1.56
CA GLY A 289 12.43 20.29 1.34
C GLY A 289 13.21 20.08 2.64
N LEU A 290 14.44 20.57 2.67
CA LEU A 290 15.35 20.49 3.81
C LEU A 290 14.89 21.44 4.93
N GLY A 291 14.90 20.99 6.17
CA GLY A 291 14.55 21.78 7.35
C GLY A 291 15.61 21.71 8.44
N SER A 292 16.09 22.87 8.91
CA SER A 292 16.93 22.98 10.11
C SER A 292 16.09 23.55 11.24
N GLU A 293 15.81 22.76 12.27
CA GLU A 293 14.76 23.06 13.24
C GLU A 293 15.19 22.97 14.71
N ILE A 294 14.48 23.70 15.56
CA ILE A 294 14.30 23.42 16.99
C ILE A 294 12.90 22.83 17.16
N PHE A 295 12.83 21.68 17.83
CA PHE A 295 11.60 20.95 18.08
C PHE A 295 11.31 20.85 19.57
N PHE A 296 10.10 21.23 19.97
CA PHE A 296 9.59 21.17 21.34
C PHE A 296 8.63 19.99 21.47
N GLN A 297 8.93 19.06 22.37
CA GLN A 297 8.18 17.81 22.55
C GLN A 297 8.11 17.40 24.02
N ASP A 298 7.49 18.26 24.82
CA ASP A 298 7.09 17.93 26.18
C ASP A 298 5.77 17.13 26.17
N PRO A 299 5.58 16.14 27.07
CA PRO A 299 4.29 15.47 27.23
C PRO A 299 3.12 16.44 27.52
N ASP A 300 3.40 17.58 28.17
CA ASP A 300 2.43 18.65 28.39
C ASP A 300 2.46 19.66 27.25
N THR A 301 1.35 19.75 26.50
CA THR A 301 1.22 20.68 25.37
C THR A 301 1.27 22.14 25.79
N ALA A 302 0.82 22.48 27.00
CA ALA A 302 0.86 23.87 27.48
C ALA A 302 2.31 24.34 27.71
N VAL A 303 3.19 23.42 28.12
CA VAL A 303 4.63 23.69 28.25
C VAL A 303 5.23 23.96 26.87
N ASN A 304 4.86 23.20 25.84
CA ASN A 304 5.34 23.43 24.47
C ASN A 304 4.90 24.79 23.93
N ASP A 305 3.63 25.16 24.11
CA ASP A 305 3.08 26.44 23.67
C ASP A 305 3.80 27.62 24.33
N GLN A 306 4.07 27.52 25.65
CA GLN A 306 4.80 28.54 26.39
C GLN A 306 6.25 28.68 25.90
N ARG A 307 6.98 27.56 25.78
CA ARG A 307 8.36 27.54 25.29
C ARG A 307 8.46 28.10 23.86
N PHE A 308 7.51 27.73 23.01
CA PHE A 308 7.43 28.19 21.63
C PHE A 308 7.16 29.69 21.53
N ALA A 309 6.20 30.22 22.29
CA ALA A 309 5.89 31.65 22.30
C ALA A 309 7.09 32.49 22.79
N ALA A 310 7.77 32.05 23.86
CA ALA A 310 8.97 32.70 24.38
C ALA A 310 10.12 32.69 23.36
N ALA A 311 10.36 31.53 22.73
CA ALA A 311 11.41 31.39 21.72
C ALA A 311 11.12 32.25 20.48
N ARG A 312 9.86 32.29 20.02
CA ARG A 312 9.43 33.14 18.90
C ARG A 312 9.71 34.61 19.16
N ALA A 313 9.31 35.13 20.31
CA ALA A 313 9.51 36.54 20.66
C ALA A 313 10.99 36.97 20.61
N LYS A 314 11.92 36.04 20.88
CA LYS A 314 13.37 36.29 20.91
C LYS A 314 14.05 36.08 19.56
N LEU A 315 13.59 35.12 18.76
CA LEU A 315 14.23 34.74 17.49
C LEU A 315 13.64 35.48 16.28
N GLU A 316 12.34 35.78 16.27
CA GLU A 316 11.68 36.44 15.13
C GLU A 316 12.33 37.77 14.73
N PRO A 317 12.78 38.65 15.67
CA PRO A 317 13.43 39.91 15.30
C PRO A 317 14.84 39.76 14.71
N SER A 318 15.59 38.74 15.14
CA SER A 318 17.00 38.54 14.78
C SER A 318 17.19 37.56 13.61
N TYR A 319 16.20 36.72 13.33
CA TYR A 319 16.27 35.66 12.33
C TYR A 319 14.97 35.56 11.50
N PRO A 320 14.73 36.49 10.57
CA PRO A 320 13.47 36.60 9.84
C PRO A 320 13.18 35.47 8.85
N ALA A 321 14.17 34.61 8.56
CA ALA A 321 13.99 33.44 7.68
C ALA A 321 13.34 32.24 8.38
N LEU A 322 13.07 32.32 9.68
CA LEU A 322 12.45 31.25 10.44
C LEU A 322 10.94 31.17 10.21
N SER A 323 10.47 29.95 10.01
CA SER A 323 9.07 29.55 10.10
C SER A 323 8.74 29.17 11.54
N PHE A 324 7.58 29.61 12.03
CA PHE A 324 7.08 29.36 13.38
C PHE A 324 5.79 28.54 13.30
N GLU A 325 5.88 27.25 13.65
CA GLU A 325 4.81 26.27 13.45
C GLU A 325 4.41 25.60 14.78
N PRO A 326 3.26 25.97 15.38
CA PRO A 326 2.79 25.38 16.64
C PRO A 326 2.28 23.94 16.51
N LEU A 327 2.13 23.42 15.27
CA LEU A 327 1.72 22.05 14.92
C LEU A 327 0.56 21.47 15.76
N ALA A 328 -0.52 22.21 16.00
CA ALA A 328 -1.63 21.85 16.90
C ALA A 328 -2.25 20.43 16.77
N ALA A 329 -2.09 19.75 15.63
CA ALA A 329 -2.53 18.36 15.43
C ALA A 329 -1.52 17.29 15.91
N ARG A 330 -0.29 17.68 16.26
CA ARG A 330 0.80 16.84 16.78
C ARG A 330 1.26 17.47 18.10
N LYS A 331 1.52 16.68 19.15
CA LYS A 331 1.84 17.17 20.50
C LYS A 331 3.24 17.85 20.60
N GLY A 332 3.52 18.88 19.81
CA GLY A 332 4.79 19.58 19.81
C GLY A 332 4.76 20.83 18.94
N CYS A 333 5.79 21.67 19.03
CA CYS A 333 5.92 22.89 18.23
C CYS A 333 7.29 22.92 17.56
N ARG A 334 7.40 23.64 16.44
CA ARG A 334 8.61 23.71 15.62
C ARG A 334 8.95 25.13 15.22
N ILE A 335 10.23 25.47 15.29
CA ILE A 335 10.81 26.67 14.67
C ILE A 335 11.88 26.20 13.69
N ALA A 336 11.77 26.56 12.41
CA ALA A 336 12.63 25.98 11.37
C ALA A 336 13.02 26.97 10.26
N GLU A 337 14.23 26.83 9.73
CA GLU A 337 14.62 27.38 8.42
C GLU A 337 14.48 26.30 7.36
N TYR A 338 13.98 26.64 6.17
CA TYR A 338 13.78 25.70 5.07
C TYR A 338 14.58 26.07 3.82
N ARG A 339 14.87 25.04 3.03
CA ARG A 339 15.38 25.15 1.66
C ARG A 339 14.75 24.04 0.81
N THR A 340 14.50 24.32 -0.47
CA THR A 340 14.03 23.29 -1.42
C THR A 340 15.09 22.21 -1.67
N GLY A 341 14.68 20.96 -1.78
CA GLY A 341 15.52 19.83 -2.19
C GLY A 341 14.92 18.50 -1.74
N GLU A 342 15.26 17.42 -2.42
CA GLU A 342 14.70 16.08 -2.18
C GLU A 342 15.81 15.04 -1.93
N ILE A 343 15.53 14.05 -1.09
CA ILE A 343 16.54 13.02 -0.76
C ILE A 343 16.99 12.21 -1.98
N THR A 344 16.16 12.14 -3.02
CA THR A 344 16.44 11.43 -4.27
C THR A 344 17.43 12.15 -5.17
N ASP A 345 17.71 13.43 -4.91
CA ASP A 345 18.61 14.26 -5.71
C ASP A 345 20.06 14.05 -5.23
N THR A 346 20.60 12.86 -5.50
CA THR A 346 21.89 12.40 -4.93
C THR A 346 23.09 13.26 -5.32
N ASP A 347 23.02 13.95 -6.46
CA ASP A 347 24.09 14.82 -6.96
C ASP A 347 24.24 16.09 -6.10
N ASP A 348 23.18 16.52 -5.41
CA ASP A 348 23.17 17.73 -4.58
C ASP A 348 23.55 17.47 -3.12
N TRP A 349 23.81 16.22 -2.74
CA TRP A 349 23.98 15.82 -1.34
C TRP A 349 25.10 16.59 -0.62
N ASP A 350 26.20 16.89 -1.30
CA ASP A 350 27.28 17.70 -0.73
C ASP A 350 26.79 19.11 -0.40
N GLU A 351 26.03 19.74 -1.30
CA GLU A 351 25.46 21.06 -1.07
C GLU A 351 24.42 21.05 0.05
N TYR A 352 23.61 19.99 0.15
CA TYR A 352 22.62 19.81 1.20
C TYR A 352 23.28 19.67 2.58
N VAL A 353 24.37 18.89 2.66
CA VAL A 353 25.16 18.77 3.90
C VAL A 353 25.71 20.14 4.31
N GLU A 354 26.34 20.89 3.40
CA GLU A 354 26.86 22.22 3.71
C GLU A 354 25.76 23.18 4.19
N TRP A 355 24.61 23.14 3.53
CA TRP A 355 23.47 23.95 3.93
C TRP A 355 22.97 23.59 5.34
N PHE A 356 22.81 22.29 5.66
CA PHE A 356 22.42 21.86 7.01
C PHE A 356 23.42 22.33 8.07
N ILE A 357 24.72 22.22 7.81
CA ILE A 357 25.76 22.71 8.73
C ILE A 357 25.61 24.22 8.93
N ALA A 358 25.50 24.99 7.85
CA ALA A 358 25.38 26.45 7.92
C ALA A 358 24.10 26.90 8.63
N ALA A 359 22.96 26.27 8.35
CA ALA A 359 21.68 26.55 8.98
C ALA A 359 21.68 26.22 10.48
N GLN A 360 22.23 25.07 10.87
CA GLN A 360 22.38 24.70 12.28
C GLN A 360 23.33 25.64 13.03
N LEU A 361 24.41 26.11 12.40
CA LEU A 361 25.31 27.10 12.99
C LEU A 361 24.59 28.44 13.23
N ARG A 362 23.86 28.96 12.24
CA ARG A 362 23.07 30.20 12.40
C ARG A 362 22.02 30.06 13.50
N LEU A 363 21.28 28.95 13.51
CA LEU A 363 20.24 28.69 14.50
C LEU A 363 20.82 28.61 15.91
N ARG A 364 21.92 27.87 16.10
CA ARG A 364 22.60 27.77 17.40
C ARG A 364 23.22 29.09 17.85
N GLN A 365 23.74 29.89 16.91
CA GLN A 365 24.23 31.24 17.21
C GLN A 365 23.09 32.14 17.69
N ALA A 366 21.96 32.17 17.00
CA ALA A 366 20.79 32.96 17.41
C ALA A 366 20.27 32.54 18.79
N VAL A 367 20.28 31.24 19.10
CA VAL A 367 19.96 30.74 20.45
C VAL A 367 20.99 31.21 21.49
N SER A 368 22.28 31.20 21.15
CA SER A 368 23.34 31.71 22.03
C SER A 368 23.18 33.20 22.31
N ASP A 369 22.90 34.00 21.28
CA ASP A 369 22.70 35.45 21.38
C ASP A 369 21.46 35.80 22.22
N ALA A 370 20.45 34.93 22.22
CA ALA A 370 19.28 35.02 23.10
C ALA A 370 19.55 34.58 24.55
N GLY A 371 20.81 34.30 24.92
CA GLY A 371 21.21 33.87 26.28
C GLY A 371 21.22 32.36 26.49
N GLY A 372 21.18 31.57 25.42
CA GLY A 372 21.15 30.11 25.44
C GLY A 372 19.73 29.52 25.56
N LEU A 373 19.61 28.19 25.49
CA LEU A 373 18.31 27.50 25.45
C LEU A 373 17.42 27.77 26.66
N SER A 374 17.99 27.85 27.86
CA SER A 374 17.22 28.13 29.09
C SER A 374 16.60 29.51 29.05
N ALA A 375 17.38 30.52 28.66
CA ALA A 375 16.89 31.89 28.50
C ALA A 375 15.87 31.97 27.35
N LEU A 376 16.13 31.28 26.23
CA LEU A 376 15.25 31.29 25.05
C LEU A 376 13.80 30.89 25.39
N ILE A 377 13.62 29.85 26.18
CA ILE A 377 12.30 29.28 26.47
C ILE A 377 11.66 29.81 27.76
N SER A 378 12.37 30.65 28.50
CA SER A 378 11.86 31.34 29.68
C SER A 378 11.01 32.55 29.26
N ALA A 379 9.92 32.81 29.98
CA ALA A 379 9.02 33.94 29.73
C ALA A 379 9.72 35.30 29.85
#